data_AF-A0A9P3FEN9-F1
#
_entry.id   AF-A0A9P3FEN9-F1
#
_cell.length_a   1.000
_cell.length_b   1.000
_cell.length_c   1.000
_cell.angle_alpha   90.00
_cell.angle_beta   90.00
_cell.angle_gamma   90.00
#
_symmetry.space_group_name_H-M   'P 1'
#
loop_
_entity.id
_entity.type
_entity.pdbx_description
1 polymer ?
#
loop_
_entity_poly.entity_id
_entity_poly.type
_entity_poly.pdbx_seq_one_letter_code
_entity_poly.pdbx_strand_id
1 'polypeptide(L)'
;MSGLDIPSAAAYISITCSVAIVWTTFTFLIRTFLRTKVNGPFGRDDTACLAATILGVAQSITTLVAIHYGLGYHAYALSMFSFDRVFLCTWIAEQLYILSEGAALLSISFLIQRITLLRKHHRICFTVAYLIVIWALSSWLLHIFKCPLPRPWDILNADKCLDRVAVRLSITISAALLEVTNVAIAIYVV
;
A
#
# COMPACT_ATOMS: atom_id res chain seq x y z
N MET A 1 18.10 10.15 -30.53
CA MET A 1 17.68 9.13 -29.55
C MET A 1 18.95 8.59 -28.90
N SER A 2 19.48 9.36 -27.97
CA SER A 2 20.70 9.11 -27.19
C SER A 2 20.30 8.91 -25.73
N GLY A 3 21.03 8.05 -25.03
CA GLY A 3 20.58 7.30 -23.86
C GLY A 3 20.13 8.13 -22.65
N LEU A 4 19.00 7.69 -22.09
CA LEU A 4 18.69 7.66 -20.66
C LEU A 4 19.02 8.93 -19.83
N ASP A 5 18.65 10.13 -20.29
CA ASP A 5 18.55 11.32 -19.43
C ASP A 5 17.31 11.22 -18.51
N ILE A 6 17.28 10.19 -17.67
CA ILE A 6 16.26 10.03 -16.63
C ILE A 6 16.69 10.93 -15.46
N PRO A 7 15.85 11.87 -14.99
CA PRO A 7 16.14 12.67 -13.83
C PRO A 7 16.36 11.75 -12.62
N SER A 8 17.31 12.11 -11.76
CA SER A 8 17.70 11.28 -10.61
C SER A 8 16.51 10.80 -9.78
N ALA A 9 15.51 11.67 -9.56
CA ALA A 9 14.26 11.33 -8.87
C ALA A 9 13.48 10.18 -9.53
N ALA A 10 13.28 10.23 -10.85
CA ALA A 10 12.57 9.17 -11.58
C ALA A 10 13.37 7.85 -11.57
N ALA A 11 14.71 7.92 -11.64
CA ALA A 11 15.56 6.75 -11.54
C ALA A 11 15.42 6.06 -10.17
N TYR A 12 15.45 6.82 -9.08
CA TYR A 12 15.23 6.27 -7.73
C TYR A 12 13.86 5.58 -7.60
N ILE A 13 12.78 6.21 -8.08
CA ILE A 13 11.43 5.63 -8.02
C ILE A 13 11.38 4.31 -8.81
N SER A 14 11.97 4.26 -10.00
CA SER A 14 11.99 3.05 -10.84
C SER A 14 12.74 1.90 -10.18
N ILE A 15 13.90 2.19 -9.56
CA ILE A 15 14.68 1.19 -8.83
C ILE A 15 13.88 0.64 -7.66
N THR A 16 13.29 1.53 -6.83
CA THR A 16 12.48 1.12 -5.68
C THR A 16 11.27 0.26 -6.09
N CYS A 17 10.54 0.64 -7.13
CA CYS A 17 9.39 -0.15 -7.62
C CYS A 17 9.83 -1.54 -8.09
N SER A 18 10.94 -1.63 -8.83
CA SER A 18 11.46 -2.90 -9.34
C SER A 18 11.89 -3.82 -8.20
N VAL A 19 12.63 -3.29 -7.22
CA VAL A 19 13.04 -4.04 -6.02
C VAL A 19 11.82 -4.48 -5.21
N ALA A 20 10.82 -3.62 -5.04
CA ALA A 20 9.59 -3.93 -4.30
C ALA A 20 8.78 -5.06 -4.97
N ILE A 21 8.66 -5.06 -6.30
CA ILE A 21 7.99 -6.14 -7.05
C ILE A 21 8.72 -7.46 -6.84
N VAL A 22 10.05 -7.47 -7.01
CA VAL A 22 10.86 -8.68 -6.84
C VAL A 22 10.73 -9.22 -5.41
N TRP A 23 10.87 -8.35 -4.42
CA TRP A 23 10.80 -8.72 -3.01
C TRP A 23 9.42 -9.26 -2.61
N THR A 24 8.36 -8.55 -2.98
CA THR A 24 6.97 -8.95 -2.65
C THR A 24 6.58 -10.26 -3.36
N THR A 25 7.02 -10.45 -4.60
CA THR A 25 6.76 -11.70 -5.33
C THR A 25 7.54 -12.86 -4.70
N PHE A 26 8.81 -12.66 -4.37
CA PHE A 26 9.65 -13.69 -3.79
C PHE A 26 9.15 -14.14 -2.40
N THR A 27 8.79 -13.19 -1.55
CA THR A 27 8.20 -13.47 -0.23
C THR A 27 6.88 -14.24 -0.34
N PHE A 28 6.01 -13.88 -1.29
CA PHE A 28 4.77 -14.61 -1.55
C PHE A 28 5.03 -16.05 -2.03
N LEU A 29 6.01 -16.26 -2.92
CA LEU A 29 6.39 -17.59 -3.40
C LEU A 29 6.93 -18.47 -2.26
N ILE A 30 7.82 -17.94 -1.42
CA ILE A 30 8.32 -18.64 -0.22
C ILE A 30 7.15 -19.04 0.67
N ARG A 31 6.24 -18.10 0.94
CA ARG A 31 5.08 -18.37 1.79
C ARG A 31 4.19 -19.46 1.22
N THR A 32 3.90 -19.41 -0.08
CA THR A 32 3.11 -20.42 -0.79
C THR A 32 3.79 -21.78 -0.77
N PHE A 33 5.11 -21.84 -0.94
CA PHE A 33 5.89 -23.07 -0.82
C PHE A 33 5.81 -23.67 0.58
N LEU A 34 6.04 -22.86 1.62
CA LEU A 34 5.95 -23.32 3.02
C LEU A 34 4.54 -23.83 3.37
N ARG A 35 3.48 -23.18 2.87
CA ARG A 35 2.10 -23.59 3.11
C ARG A 35 1.69 -24.85 2.34
N THR A 36 2.17 -25.02 1.11
CA THR A 36 1.82 -26.19 0.28
C THR A 36 2.63 -27.44 0.64
N LYS A 37 3.88 -27.27 1.11
CA LYS A 37 4.81 -28.40 1.35
C LYS A 37 5.10 -28.71 2.81
N VAL A 38 5.05 -27.73 3.71
CA VAL A 38 5.49 -27.89 5.11
C VAL A 38 4.31 -27.81 6.08
N ASN A 39 3.52 -26.72 6.01
CA ASN A 39 2.57 -26.32 7.07
C ASN A 39 1.12 -26.11 6.57
N GLY A 40 0.65 -26.93 5.63
CA GLY A 40 -0.74 -26.86 5.13
C GLY A 40 -1.77 -27.05 6.26
N PRO A 41 -3.05 -26.61 6.12
CA PRO A 41 -3.77 -26.11 4.94
C PRO A 41 -3.69 -24.59 4.71
N PHE A 42 -4.09 -24.15 3.49
CA PHE A 42 -4.30 -22.74 3.13
C PHE A 42 -5.31 -22.08 4.08
N GLY A 43 -4.92 -20.97 4.70
CA GLY A 43 -5.75 -20.22 5.62
C GLY A 43 -6.27 -18.90 5.02
N ARG A 44 -7.13 -18.22 5.78
CA ARG A 44 -7.62 -16.87 5.45
C ARG A 44 -6.47 -15.85 5.37
N ASP A 45 -5.41 -16.06 6.15
CA ASP A 45 -4.17 -15.30 6.10
C ASP A 45 -3.50 -15.36 4.72
N ASP A 46 -3.49 -16.52 4.07
CA ASP A 46 -2.87 -16.68 2.76
C ASP A 46 -3.64 -15.96 1.65
N THR A 47 -4.97 -15.93 1.73
CA THR A 47 -5.80 -15.16 0.79
C THR A 47 -5.61 -13.65 0.94
N ALA A 48 -5.49 -13.16 2.18
CA ALA A 48 -5.19 -11.75 2.45
C ALA A 48 -3.79 -11.38 1.97
N CYS A 49 -2.80 -12.27 2.16
CA CYS A 49 -1.45 -12.09 1.65
C CYS A 49 -1.41 -12.03 0.12
N LEU A 50 -2.11 -12.94 -0.57
CA LEU A 50 -2.22 -12.92 -2.03
C LEU A 50 -2.86 -11.62 -2.53
N ALA A 51 -3.95 -11.17 -1.90
CA ALA A 51 -4.59 -9.91 -2.23
C ALA A 51 -3.63 -8.72 -2.06
N ALA A 52 -2.89 -8.67 -0.94
CA ALA A 52 -1.87 -7.65 -0.70
C ALA A 52 -0.78 -7.68 -1.78
N THR A 53 -0.27 -8.86 -2.16
CA THR A 53 0.74 -8.99 -3.21
C THR A 53 0.24 -8.48 -4.57
N ILE A 54 -0.98 -8.84 -4.97
CA ILE A 54 -1.57 -8.37 -6.24
C ILE A 54 -1.72 -6.84 -6.23
N LEU A 55 -2.25 -6.28 -5.15
CA LEU A 55 -2.46 -4.83 -5.01
C LEU A 55 -1.12 -4.08 -4.99
N GLY A 56 -0.12 -4.58 -4.28
CA GLY A 56 1.22 -3.98 -4.23
C GLY A 56 1.95 -4.02 -5.58
N VAL A 57 1.83 -5.11 -6.34
CA VAL A 57 2.36 -5.20 -7.71
C VAL A 57 1.63 -4.22 -8.63
N ALA A 58 0.30 -4.15 -8.56
CA ALA A 58 -0.49 -3.19 -9.34
C ALA A 58 -0.13 -1.74 -9.00
N GLN A 59 0.11 -1.44 -7.73
CA GLN A 59 0.57 -0.13 -7.26
C GLN A 59 1.94 0.23 -7.86
N SER A 60 2.88 -0.71 -7.83
CA SER A 60 4.22 -0.52 -8.39
C SER A 60 4.18 -0.31 -9.90
N ILE A 61 3.38 -1.10 -10.63
CA ILE A 61 3.17 -0.94 -12.08
C ILE A 61 2.56 0.43 -12.38
N THR A 62 1.53 0.85 -11.64
CA THR A 62 0.88 2.15 -11.84
C THR A 62 1.86 3.30 -11.59
N THR A 63 2.77 3.15 -10.61
CA THR A 63 3.84 4.12 -10.34
C THR A 63 4.85 4.19 -11.48
N LEU A 64 5.26 3.05 -12.04
CA LEU A 64 6.12 3.01 -13.23
C LEU A 64 5.46 3.67 -14.45
N VAL A 65 4.15 3.47 -14.62
CA VAL A 65 3.36 4.17 -15.64
C VAL A 65 3.33 5.69 -15.38
N ALA A 66 3.25 6.13 -14.12
CA ALA A 66 3.35 7.55 -13.78
C ALA A 66 4.71 8.14 -14.17
N ILE A 67 5.82 7.40 -14.00
CA ILE A 67 7.15 7.81 -14.47
C ILE A 67 7.16 8.02 -15.98
N HIS A 68 6.55 7.10 -16.74
CA HIS A 68 6.44 7.23 -18.20
C HIS A 68 5.70 8.51 -18.62
N TYR A 69 4.70 8.95 -17.84
CA TYR A 69 4.01 10.22 -18.08
C TYR A 69 4.74 11.47 -17.55
N GLY A 70 5.86 11.31 -16.85
CA GLY A 70 6.70 12.41 -16.38
C GLY A 70 6.82 12.57 -14.87
N LEU A 71 6.41 11.58 -14.06
CA LEU A 71 6.67 11.60 -12.62
C LEU A 71 8.19 11.65 -12.36
N GLY A 72 8.63 12.62 -11.57
CA GLY A 72 10.05 12.85 -11.25
C GLY A 72 10.78 13.83 -12.18
N TYR A 73 10.12 14.34 -13.23
CA TYR A 73 10.61 15.47 -14.03
C TYR A 73 10.20 16.80 -13.40
N HIS A 74 10.96 17.86 -13.69
CA HIS A 74 10.58 19.20 -13.25
C HIS A 74 9.30 19.66 -13.94
N ALA A 75 8.43 20.38 -13.21
CA ALA A 75 7.12 20.79 -13.69
C ALA A 75 7.15 21.61 -15.00
N TYR A 76 8.21 22.39 -15.24
CA TYR A 76 8.37 23.18 -16.47
C TYR A 76 8.63 22.34 -17.72
N ALA A 77 9.09 21.09 -17.57
CA ALA A 77 9.41 20.20 -18.68
C ALA A 77 8.17 19.41 -19.18
N LEU A 78 7.01 19.58 -18.54
CA LEU A 78 5.85 18.73 -18.74
C LEU A 78 4.69 19.48 -19.39
N SER A 79 4.13 18.89 -20.46
CA SER A 79 2.90 19.39 -21.09
C SER A 79 1.70 19.23 -20.15
N MET A 80 0.71 20.12 -20.28
CA MET A 80 -0.52 20.14 -19.47
C MET A 80 -1.27 18.80 -19.50
N PHE A 81 -1.27 18.08 -20.63
CA PHE A 81 -1.89 16.76 -20.76
C PHE A 81 -1.14 15.64 -20.03
N SER A 82 0.17 15.73 -19.97
CA SER A 82 1.01 14.78 -19.22
C SER A 82 0.90 15.03 -17.71
N PHE A 83 0.72 16.29 -17.30
CA PHE A 83 0.51 16.69 -15.92
C PHE A 83 -0.71 16.00 -15.30
N ASP A 84 -1.89 16.09 -15.93
CA ASP A 84 -3.13 15.44 -15.46
C ASP A 84 -2.97 13.92 -15.33
N ARG A 85 -2.33 13.27 -16.32
CA ARG A 85 -2.09 11.82 -16.29
C ARG A 85 -1.16 11.40 -15.15
N VAL A 86 -0.12 12.18 -14.85
CA VAL A 86 0.78 11.91 -13.71
C VAL A 86 0.01 11.96 -12.40
N PHE A 87 -0.86 12.96 -12.18
CA PHE A 87 -1.66 13.02 -10.96
C PHE A 87 -2.68 11.92 -10.86
N LEU A 88 -3.36 11.59 -11.97
CA LEU A 88 -4.29 10.48 -12.01
C LEU A 88 -3.59 9.15 -11.67
N CYS A 89 -2.46 8.84 -12.31
CA CYS A 89 -1.72 7.61 -12.03
C CYS A 89 -1.20 7.58 -10.58
N THR A 90 -0.67 8.70 -10.07
CA THR A 90 -0.20 8.79 -8.68
C THR A 90 -1.35 8.63 -7.69
N TRP A 91 -2.51 9.24 -7.98
CA TRP A 91 -3.71 9.08 -7.19
C TRP A 91 -4.18 7.63 -7.15
N ILE A 92 -4.26 6.94 -8.30
CA ILE A 92 -4.60 5.50 -8.37
C ILE A 92 -3.58 4.65 -7.59
N ALA A 93 -2.29 4.92 -7.77
CA ALA A 93 -1.23 4.21 -7.06
C ALA A 93 -1.36 4.34 -5.54
N GLU A 94 -1.70 5.52 -5.03
CA GLU A 94 -1.92 5.73 -3.59
C GLU A 94 -3.15 4.97 -3.07
N GLN A 95 -4.21 4.84 -3.87
CA GLN A 95 -5.36 4.02 -3.49
C GLN A 95 -5.01 2.54 -3.39
N LEU A 96 -4.25 2.03 -4.36
CA LEU A 96 -3.77 0.65 -4.35
C LEU A 96 -2.81 0.40 -3.18
N TYR A 97 -1.98 1.39 -2.83
CA TYR A 97 -1.08 1.32 -1.67
C TYR A 97 -1.84 1.12 -0.36
N ILE A 98 -2.84 1.97 -0.07
CA ILE A 98 -3.63 1.88 1.18
C ILE A 98 -4.32 0.51 1.29
N LEU A 99 -4.90 0.02 0.20
CA LEU A 99 -5.57 -1.28 0.17
C LEU A 99 -4.58 -2.45 0.34
N SER A 100 -3.41 -2.36 -0.30
CA SER A 100 -2.33 -3.35 -0.17
C SER A 100 -1.82 -3.42 1.27
N GLU A 101 -1.58 -2.27 1.90
CA GLU A 101 -1.12 -2.16 3.28
C GLU A 101 -2.15 -2.73 4.28
N GLY A 102 -3.42 -2.36 4.12
CA GLY A 102 -4.50 -2.94 4.91
C GLY A 102 -4.61 -4.46 4.77
N ALA A 103 -4.51 -5.00 3.55
CA ALA A 103 -4.54 -6.44 3.31
C ALA A 103 -3.33 -7.16 3.93
N ALA A 104 -2.15 -6.56 3.90
CA ALA A 104 -0.94 -7.10 4.53
C ALA A 104 -1.08 -7.17 6.06
N LEU A 105 -1.55 -6.07 6.68
CA LEU A 105 -1.85 -6.01 8.11
C LEU A 105 -2.86 -7.09 8.53
N LEU A 106 -3.93 -7.30 7.74
CA LEU A 106 -4.91 -8.35 8.01
C LEU A 106 -4.33 -9.76 7.90
N SER A 107 -3.45 -10.00 6.92
CA SER A 107 -2.73 -11.27 6.79
C SER A 107 -1.92 -11.57 8.05
N ILE A 108 -1.24 -10.56 8.62
CA ILE A 108 -0.48 -10.71 9.87
C ILE A 108 -1.42 -11.03 11.04
N SER A 109 -2.50 -10.27 11.23
CA SER A 109 -3.43 -10.52 12.33
C SER A 109 -4.07 -11.92 12.24
N PHE A 110 -4.43 -12.39 11.05
CA PHE A 110 -4.96 -13.74 10.85
C PHE A 110 -3.91 -14.84 11.07
N LEU A 111 -2.65 -14.57 10.73
CA LEU A 111 -1.54 -15.49 11.02
C LEU A 111 -1.37 -15.67 12.54
N ILE A 112 -1.34 -14.57 13.29
CA ILE A 112 -1.21 -14.59 14.76
C ILE A 112 -2.41 -15.33 15.38
N GLN A 113 -3.62 -15.04 14.89
CA GLN A 113 -4.84 -15.71 15.33
C GLN A 113 -4.79 -17.23 15.12
N ARG A 114 -4.19 -17.70 14.02
CA ARG A 114 -4.03 -19.14 13.71
C ARG A 114 -3.02 -19.83 14.63
N ILE A 115 -1.96 -19.14 15.04
CA ILE A 115 -0.93 -19.69 15.93
C ILE A 115 -1.43 -19.76 17.38
N THR A 116 -2.33 -18.87 17.76
CA THR A 116 -2.74 -18.75 19.15
C THR A 116 -3.74 -19.83 19.59
N LEU A 117 -3.49 -20.48 20.73
CA LEU A 117 -4.35 -21.52 21.30
C LEU A 117 -5.40 -21.00 22.30
N LEU A 118 -5.17 -19.85 22.94
CA LEU A 118 -6.05 -19.31 23.99
C LEU A 118 -7.19 -18.45 23.41
N ARG A 119 -8.43 -18.74 23.83
CA ARG A 119 -9.65 -18.01 23.40
C ARG A 119 -9.61 -16.51 23.68
N LYS A 120 -8.88 -16.06 24.72
CA LYS A 120 -8.72 -14.64 25.05
C LYS A 120 -7.91 -13.90 23.99
N HIS A 121 -6.75 -14.43 23.60
CA HIS A 121 -5.91 -13.84 22.56
C HIS A 121 -6.56 -13.88 21.18
N HIS A 122 -7.37 -14.91 20.89
CA HIS A 122 -8.15 -14.96 19.66
C HIS A 122 -9.14 -13.78 19.56
N ARG A 123 -9.78 -13.38 20.67
CA ARG A 123 -10.62 -12.17 20.70
C ARG A 123 -9.81 -10.90 20.46
N ILE A 124 -8.61 -10.79 21.05
CA ILE A 124 -7.72 -9.64 20.85
C ILE A 124 -7.32 -9.52 19.37
N CYS A 125 -6.87 -10.61 18.75
CA CYS A 125 -6.48 -10.62 17.33
C CYS A 125 -7.64 -10.24 16.42
N PHE A 126 -8.85 -10.74 16.72
CA PHE A 126 -10.05 -10.38 15.96
C PHE A 126 -10.40 -8.90 16.08
N THR A 127 -10.30 -8.32 17.29
CA THR A 127 -10.49 -6.88 17.50
C THR A 127 -9.48 -6.05 16.70
N VAL A 128 -8.21 -6.45 16.68
CA VAL A 128 -7.17 -5.75 15.90
C VAL A 128 -7.42 -5.85 14.41
N ALA A 129 -7.78 -7.03 13.90
CA ALA A 129 -8.17 -7.21 12.51
C ALA A 129 -9.35 -6.28 12.14
N TYR A 130 -10.35 -6.14 13.01
CA TYR A 130 -11.46 -5.23 12.79
C TYR A 130 -11.03 -3.75 12.77
N LEU A 131 -10.13 -3.34 13.67
CA LEU A 131 -9.56 -1.99 13.66
C LEU A 131 -8.78 -1.69 12.38
N ILE A 132 -8.03 -2.68 11.85
CA ILE A 132 -7.32 -2.56 10.59
C ILE A 132 -8.30 -2.36 9.41
N VAL A 133 -9.41 -3.11 9.37
CA VAL A 133 -10.44 -2.90 8.32
C VAL A 133 -11.02 -1.49 8.40
N ILE A 134 -11.39 -1.03 9.60
CA ILE A 134 -11.91 0.33 9.79
C ILE A 134 -10.89 1.36 9.33
N TRP A 135 -9.63 1.21 9.72
CA TRP A 135 -8.55 2.10 9.35
C TRP A 135 -8.30 2.12 7.83
N ALA A 136 -8.27 0.96 7.19
CA ALA A 136 -8.04 0.86 5.75
C ALA A 136 -9.19 1.52 4.97
N LEU A 137 -10.44 1.27 5.37
CA LEU A 137 -11.61 1.87 4.74
C LEU A 137 -11.66 3.39 4.97
N SER A 138 -11.43 3.85 6.21
CA SER A 138 -11.45 5.28 6.51
C SER A 138 -10.33 6.04 5.80
N SER A 139 -9.12 5.48 5.75
CA SER A 139 -7.97 6.06 5.03
C SER A 139 -8.20 6.09 3.53
N TRP A 140 -8.77 5.01 2.97
CA TRP A 140 -9.09 4.93 1.55
C TRP A 140 -10.14 5.98 1.16
N LEU A 141 -11.23 6.10 1.94
CA LEU A 141 -12.26 7.12 1.72
C LEU A 141 -11.72 8.54 1.90
N LEU A 142 -10.93 8.79 2.95
CA LEU A 142 -10.31 10.08 3.21
C LEU A 142 -9.46 10.52 2.01
N HIS A 143 -8.74 9.60 1.38
CA HIS A 143 -7.93 9.90 0.21
C HIS A 143 -8.77 10.13 -1.06
N ILE A 144 -9.86 9.38 -1.27
CA ILE A 144 -10.80 9.64 -2.37
C ILE A 144 -11.37 11.06 -2.27
N PHE A 145 -11.78 11.46 -1.07
CA PHE A 145 -12.50 12.71 -0.83
C PHE A 145 -11.60 13.87 -0.37
N LYS A 146 -10.27 13.74 -0.47
CA LYS A 146 -9.34 14.79 -0.04
C LYS A 146 -9.44 16.08 -0.87
N CYS A 147 -9.96 15.99 -2.09
CA CYS A 147 -10.18 17.10 -3.02
C CYS A 147 -11.60 17.01 -3.62
N PRO A 148 -12.17 18.13 -4.10
CA PRO A 148 -13.54 18.14 -4.61
C PRO A 148 -13.72 17.32 -5.90
N LEU A 149 -14.87 16.66 -6.02
CA LEU A 149 -15.32 16.05 -7.28
C LEU A 149 -15.62 17.14 -8.33
N PRO A 150 -15.46 16.87 -9.64
CA PRO A 150 -15.32 15.55 -10.30
C PRO A 150 -13.88 15.07 -10.54
N ARG A 151 -12.85 15.87 -10.24
CA ARG A 151 -11.44 15.53 -10.48
C ARG A 151 -10.64 15.58 -9.17
N PRO A 152 -10.77 14.59 -8.27
CA PRO A 152 -10.07 14.58 -6.98
C PRO A 152 -8.54 14.47 -7.10
N TRP A 153 -8.02 14.09 -8.26
CA TRP A 153 -6.59 14.10 -8.55
C TRP A 153 -6.07 15.47 -9.03
N ASP A 154 -6.94 16.44 -9.32
CA ASP A 154 -6.52 17.77 -9.75
C ASP A 154 -5.99 18.57 -8.55
N ILE A 155 -4.67 18.63 -8.45
CA ILE A 155 -3.97 19.29 -7.36
C ILE A 155 -3.69 20.78 -7.59
N LEU A 156 -4.10 21.35 -8.72
CA LEU A 156 -3.81 22.75 -9.06
C LEU A 156 -4.63 23.72 -8.22
N ASN A 157 -5.82 23.31 -7.78
CA ASN A 157 -6.71 24.10 -6.95
C ASN A 157 -6.48 23.80 -5.45
N ALA A 158 -5.29 24.16 -4.94
CA ALA A 158 -4.85 23.84 -3.58
C ALA A 158 -5.83 24.35 -2.50
N ASP A 159 -6.47 25.49 -2.71
CA ASP A 159 -7.33 26.17 -1.73
C ASP A 159 -8.61 25.40 -1.37
N LYS A 160 -8.98 24.40 -2.19
CA LYS A 160 -10.20 23.58 -1.98
C LYS A 160 -9.91 22.16 -1.51
N CYS A 161 -8.64 21.78 -1.40
CA CYS A 161 -8.25 20.45 -0.96
C CYS A 161 -7.87 20.46 0.53
N LEU A 162 -8.04 19.32 1.20
CA LEU A 162 -7.42 19.08 2.50
C LEU A 162 -5.89 19.12 2.36
N ASP A 163 -5.21 19.50 3.44
CA ASP A 163 -3.75 19.49 3.50
C ASP A 163 -3.23 18.08 3.21
N ARG A 164 -2.55 17.95 2.06
CA ARG A 164 -2.06 16.67 1.53
C ARG A 164 -0.98 16.07 2.42
N VAL A 165 -0.14 16.93 3.01
CA VAL A 165 0.94 16.49 3.89
C VAL A 165 0.33 16.00 5.19
N ALA A 166 -0.59 16.76 5.77
CA ALA A 166 -1.30 16.36 6.99
C ALA A 166 -2.08 15.06 6.81
N VAL A 167 -2.82 14.91 5.70
CA VAL A 167 -3.57 13.68 5.41
C VAL A 167 -2.62 12.49 5.25
N ARG A 168 -1.57 12.61 4.43
CA ARG A 168 -0.61 11.52 4.23
C ARG A 168 0.08 11.13 5.53
N LEU A 169 0.55 12.12 6.28
CA LEU A 169 1.24 11.90 7.56
C LEU A 169 0.32 11.18 8.55
N SER A 170 -0.95 11.57 8.61
CA SER A 170 -1.94 10.96 9.50
C SER A 170 -2.20 9.48 9.17
N ILE A 171 -2.32 9.15 7.87
CA ILE A 171 -2.48 7.77 7.39
C ILE A 171 -1.22 6.95 7.73
N THR A 172 -0.03 7.47 7.46
CA THR A 172 1.24 6.76 7.74
C THR A 172 1.47 6.52 9.22
N ILE A 173 1.21 7.51 10.09
CA ILE A 173 1.38 7.34 11.55
C ILE A 173 0.41 6.29 12.09
N SER A 174 -0.86 6.35 11.66
CA SER A 174 -1.87 5.39 12.12
C SER A 174 -1.57 3.97 11.63
N ALA A 175 -1.09 3.80 10.40
CA ALA A 175 -0.61 2.51 9.89
C ALA A 175 0.55 1.96 10.75
N ALA A 176 1.56 2.79 11.01
CA ALA A 176 2.71 2.41 11.82
C ALA A 176 2.32 1.98 13.24
N LEU A 177 1.33 2.64 13.86
CA LEU A 177 0.80 2.23 15.16
C LEU A 177 0.11 0.87 15.11
N LEU A 178 -0.63 0.56 14.04
CA LEU A 178 -1.27 -0.75 13.85
C LEU A 178 -0.23 -1.86 13.64
N GLU A 179 0.84 -1.59 12.88
CA GLU A 179 1.98 -2.49 12.71
C GLU A 179 2.65 -2.80 14.06
N VAL A 180 2.99 -1.77 14.83
CA VAL A 180 3.57 -1.92 16.17
C VAL A 180 2.64 -2.73 17.09
N THR A 181 1.33 -2.50 17.00
CA THR A 181 0.33 -3.27 17.76
C THR A 181 0.34 -4.74 17.38
N ASN A 182 0.38 -5.08 16.07
CA ASN A 182 0.47 -6.46 15.60
C ASN A 182 1.76 -7.14 16.09
N VAL A 183 2.89 -6.45 16.04
CA VAL A 183 4.18 -6.96 16.54
C VAL A 183 4.12 -7.19 18.06
N ALA A 184 3.57 -6.25 18.82
CA ALA A 184 3.42 -6.38 20.26
C ALA A 184 2.52 -7.58 20.64
N ILE A 185 1.43 -7.81 19.91
CA ILE A 185 0.56 -8.97 20.13
C ILE A 185 1.29 -10.26 19.79
N ALA A 186 2.05 -10.29 18.69
CA ALA A 186 2.84 -11.47 18.33
C ALA A 186 3.84 -11.84 19.45
N ILE A 187 4.53 -10.85 20.03
CA ILE A 187 5.46 -11.06 21.16
C ILE A 187 4.72 -11.54 22.41
N TYR A 188 3.53 -10.99 22.68
CA TYR A 188 2.74 -11.36 23.87
C TYR A 188 2.14 -12.78 23.79
N VAL A 189 1.91 -13.29 22.57
CA VAL A 189 1.30 -14.60 22.32
C VAL A 189 2.32 -15.74 22.30
N VAL A 190 3.55 -15.47 21.84
CA VAL A 190 4.66 -16.45 21.79
C VAL A 190 5.26 -16.64 23.18
#